data_AF-A0A9E3P2T9-F1
#
_entry.id   AF-A0A9E3P2T9-F1
#
_cell.length_a   1.000
_cell.length_b   1.000
_cell.length_c   1.000
_cell.angle_alpha   90.00
_cell.angle_beta   90.00
_cell.angle_gamma   90.00
#
_symmetry.space_group_name_H-M   'P 1'
#
loop_
_entity.id
_entity.type
_entity.pdbx_description
1 polymer ?
#
loop_
_entity_poly.entity_id
_entity_poly.type
_entity_poly.pdbx_seq_one_letter_code
_entity_poly.pdbx_strand_id
1 'polypeptide(L)'
;MYLVGLGVVLSMSVACAAQTDQEEERGASRGALDGKDAPSPDPLPPAPNPTPDPVCETLRGPGGAGVGLANPASVYCAELGFVAAGESCTFPDGTSCEQWSFYRGECGNAHSFCARQGGEVTAKVETGGGFTTTTAFCTLPTGATCKEQDFAATCRCE
;
A
#
# COMPACT_ATOMS: atom_id res chain seq x y z
N MET A 1 9.14 -34.57 69.25
CA MET A 1 9.27 -35.10 67.87
C MET A 1 8.80 -33.97 66.94
N TYR A 2 9.71 -33.12 66.41
CA TYR A 2 10.22 -33.17 65.02
C TYR A 2 9.07 -33.07 63.98
N LEU A 3 8.96 -32.14 63.03
CA LEU A 3 9.92 -31.24 62.38
C LEU A 3 9.20 -30.14 61.58
N VAL A 4 9.92 -29.05 61.36
CA VAL A 4 9.68 -27.91 60.45
C VAL A 4 9.89 -28.34 58.99
N GLY A 5 9.20 -27.74 58.01
CA GLY A 5 9.52 -27.94 56.58
C GLY A 5 8.78 -27.02 55.61
N LEU A 6 9.47 -25.95 55.18
CA LEU A 6 9.16 -25.07 54.03
C LEU A 6 9.57 -25.71 52.69
N GLY A 7 8.96 -25.24 51.59
CA GLY A 7 9.44 -25.40 50.20
C GLY A 7 8.90 -26.64 49.50
N VAL A 8 8.64 -26.67 48.18
CA VAL A 8 9.24 -25.95 47.06
C VAL A 8 8.22 -25.92 45.91
N VAL A 9 8.14 -24.77 45.22
CA VAL A 9 7.49 -24.58 43.91
C VAL A 9 8.17 -25.48 42.87
N LEU A 10 7.45 -26.45 42.30
CA LEU A 10 7.92 -27.18 41.13
C LEU A 10 7.42 -26.50 39.85
N SER A 11 8.35 -25.81 39.20
CA SER A 11 8.32 -25.45 37.78
C SER A 11 8.15 -26.69 36.91
N MET A 12 7.21 -26.65 35.98
CA MET A 12 7.21 -27.57 34.83
C MET A 12 7.29 -26.74 33.55
N SER A 13 8.51 -26.64 33.02
CA SER A 13 8.81 -26.19 31.68
C SER A 13 8.29 -27.22 30.68
N VAL A 14 7.44 -26.82 29.74
CA VAL A 14 7.10 -27.63 28.56
C VAL A 14 8.02 -27.20 27.43
N ALA A 15 8.94 -28.08 27.05
CA ALA A 15 9.75 -27.98 25.85
C ALA A 15 9.00 -28.63 24.68
N CYS A 16 8.86 -27.92 23.56
CA CYS A 16 8.37 -28.50 22.30
C CYS A 16 9.45 -29.43 21.73
N ALA A 17 9.14 -30.72 21.63
CA ALA A 17 9.91 -31.67 20.83
C ALA A 17 9.38 -31.65 19.39
N ALA A 18 10.25 -31.29 18.46
CA ALA A 18 10.09 -31.57 17.04
C ALA A 18 10.23 -33.07 16.80
N GLN A 19 9.30 -33.68 16.05
CA GLN A 19 9.54 -34.97 15.41
C GLN A 19 8.80 -35.03 14.08
N THR A 20 9.62 -35.20 13.05
CA THR A 20 9.31 -35.50 11.65
C THR A 20 9.07 -37.00 11.52
N ASP A 21 8.04 -37.41 10.79
CA ASP A 21 7.94 -38.77 10.25
C ASP A 21 7.67 -38.70 8.74
N GLN A 22 8.54 -39.38 8.00
CA GLN A 22 8.53 -39.53 6.55
C GLN A 22 7.84 -40.84 6.12
N GLU A 23 7.18 -40.76 4.97
CA GLU A 23 7.12 -41.72 3.84
C GLU A 23 6.41 -43.09 4.00
N GLU A 24 5.49 -43.41 3.08
CA GLU A 24 5.77 -44.30 1.93
C GLU A 24 4.53 -44.53 1.03
N GLU A 25 4.61 -43.99 -0.20
CA GLU A 25 4.29 -44.57 -1.52
C GLU A 25 3.15 -45.61 -1.70
N ARG A 26 2.29 -45.39 -2.73
CA ARG A 26 2.20 -46.28 -3.92
C ARG A 26 1.18 -45.78 -4.96
N GLY A 27 1.68 -45.43 -6.15
CA GLY A 27 1.21 -46.07 -7.39
C GLY A 27 0.18 -45.36 -8.28
N ALA A 28 0.70 -44.61 -9.26
CA ALA A 28 0.39 -44.68 -10.69
C ALA A 28 -1.07 -44.57 -11.20
N SER A 29 -1.34 -43.54 -11.99
CA SER A 29 -1.86 -43.72 -13.35
C SER A 29 -1.59 -42.51 -14.24
N ARG A 30 -1.19 -42.83 -15.47
CA ARG A 30 -0.80 -41.94 -16.56
C ARG A 30 -2.03 -41.28 -17.17
N GLY A 31 -1.92 -39.99 -17.45
CA GLY A 31 -2.86 -39.23 -18.28
C GLY A 31 -2.18 -37.98 -18.80
N ALA A 32 -1.38 -38.15 -19.87
CA ALA A 32 -0.91 -37.05 -20.68
C ALA A 32 -2.10 -36.47 -21.45
N LEU A 33 -2.39 -35.20 -21.22
CA LEU A 33 -3.22 -34.37 -22.09
C LEU A 33 -2.37 -33.17 -22.49
N ASP A 34 -1.79 -33.33 -23.67
CA ASP A 34 -1.54 -32.32 -24.70
C ASP A 34 -1.27 -30.88 -24.23
N GLY A 35 0.02 -30.57 -24.15
CA GLY A 35 0.51 -29.22 -24.38
C GLY A 35 0.15 -28.80 -25.81
N LYS A 36 -0.83 -27.91 -25.91
CA LYS A 36 -1.04 -27.05 -27.06
C LYS A 36 -0.84 -25.61 -26.61
N ASP A 37 0.25 -25.07 -27.13
CA ASP A 37 0.67 -23.69 -27.19
C ASP A 37 -0.42 -22.67 -26.84
N ALA A 38 -0.41 -22.20 -25.60
CA ALA A 38 -1.01 -20.91 -25.30
C ALA A 38 -0.16 -19.85 -26.02
N PRO A 39 -0.75 -18.96 -26.84
CA PRO A 39 -0.01 -17.83 -27.37
C PRO A 39 0.53 -17.05 -26.17
N SER A 40 1.85 -16.83 -26.18
CA SER A 40 2.51 -15.92 -25.25
C SER A 40 1.70 -14.62 -25.21
N PRO A 41 1.38 -14.04 -24.03
CA PRO A 41 0.75 -12.74 -24.01
C PRO A 41 1.63 -11.80 -24.82
N ASP A 42 1.02 -11.10 -25.78
CA ASP A 42 1.70 -10.11 -26.59
C ASP A 42 2.50 -9.19 -25.66
N PRO A 43 3.73 -8.77 -26.04
CA PRO A 43 4.43 -7.75 -25.30
C PRO A 43 3.50 -6.57 -25.10
N LEU A 44 3.33 -6.15 -23.84
CA LEU A 44 2.57 -4.94 -23.51
C LEU A 44 3.01 -3.82 -24.47
N PRO A 45 2.07 -3.00 -24.97
CA PRO A 45 2.46 -1.82 -25.72
C PRO A 45 3.48 -1.05 -24.89
N PRO A 46 4.53 -0.47 -25.50
CA PRO A 46 5.49 0.32 -24.75
C PRO A 46 4.71 1.35 -23.96
N ALA A 47 5.01 1.43 -22.66
CA ALA A 47 4.47 2.48 -21.81
C ALA A 47 4.60 3.82 -22.56
N PRO A 48 3.59 4.71 -22.49
CA PRO A 48 3.76 6.05 -23.02
C PRO A 48 5.08 6.59 -22.47
N ASN A 49 5.91 7.09 -23.39
CA ASN A 49 7.29 7.52 -23.16
C ASN A 49 7.39 8.19 -21.78
N PRO A 50 8.31 7.76 -20.88
CA PRO A 50 8.47 8.44 -19.61
C PRO A 50 8.79 9.90 -19.93
N THR A 51 7.87 10.79 -19.59
CA THR A 51 8.17 12.22 -19.52
C THR A 51 9.41 12.36 -18.65
N PRO A 52 10.39 13.21 -19.00
CA PRO A 52 11.59 13.40 -18.19
C PRO A 52 11.18 13.63 -16.74
N ASP A 53 11.83 12.87 -15.84
CA ASP A 53 11.50 12.77 -14.42
C ASP A 53 11.13 14.12 -13.82
N PRO A 54 9.99 14.25 -13.11
CA PRO A 54 9.53 15.54 -12.68
C PRO A 54 10.38 16.00 -11.50
N VAL A 55 11.07 17.13 -11.69
CA VAL A 55 11.25 18.12 -10.63
C VAL A 55 9.96 18.14 -9.80
N CYS A 56 10.04 18.17 -8.46
CA CYS A 56 8.83 18.21 -7.62
C CYS A 56 7.98 19.44 -7.99
N GLU A 57 7.05 19.24 -8.91
CA GLU A 57 6.06 20.19 -9.36
C GLU A 57 4.83 19.92 -8.51
N THR A 58 4.39 20.94 -7.78
CA THR A 58 3.20 20.83 -6.94
C THR A 58 1.99 20.47 -7.78
N LEU A 59 1.02 19.76 -7.21
CA LEU A 59 -0.23 19.41 -7.90
C LEU A 59 -1.13 20.60 -8.29
N ARG A 60 -0.70 21.84 -8.01
CA ARG A 60 -1.43 23.06 -8.31
C ARG A 60 -1.41 23.39 -9.81
N GLY A 61 -2.27 22.72 -10.59
CA GLY A 61 -2.59 23.08 -11.97
C GLY A 61 -3.49 24.33 -12.08
N PRO A 62 -3.66 24.91 -13.29
CA PRO A 62 -4.53 26.06 -13.50
C PRO A 62 -6.00 25.69 -13.21
N GLY A 63 -6.50 26.16 -12.08
CA GLY A 63 -7.81 25.80 -11.53
C GLY A 63 -8.99 26.15 -12.45
N GLY A 64 -9.73 25.13 -12.87
CA GLY A 64 -11.06 25.26 -13.45
C GLY A 64 -12.09 25.54 -12.36
N ALA A 65 -12.64 26.75 -12.32
CA ALA A 65 -13.68 27.16 -11.39
C ALA A 65 -15.03 26.49 -11.72
N GLY A 66 -15.32 25.36 -11.08
CA GLY A 66 -16.66 24.79 -10.97
C GLY A 66 -17.32 25.23 -9.66
N VAL A 67 -18.59 25.63 -9.69
CA VAL A 67 -19.37 25.97 -8.49
C VAL A 67 -19.69 24.68 -7.73
N GLY A 68 -18.94 24.43 -6.67
CA GLY A 68 -19.07 23.32 -5.72
C GLY A 68 -17.73 23.13 -4.98
N LEU A 69 -17.74 22.93 -3.66
CA LEU A 69 -16.51 22.58 -2.93
C LEU A 69 -16.03 21.23 -3.48
N ALA A 70 -14.99 21.24 -4.31
CA ALA A 70 -14.51 20.04 -4.97
C ALA A 70 -14.11 18.98 -3.93
N ASN A 71 -14.44 17.71 -4.18
CA ASN A 71 -14.00 16.61 -3.34
C ASN A 71 -12.47 16.53 -3.41
N PRO A 72 -11.72 16.72 -2.30
CA PRO A 72 -10.27 16.74 -2.32
C PRO A 72 -9.68 15.41 -2.79
N ALA A 73 -10.34 14.28 -2.53
CA ALA A 73 -9.89 12.97 -3.00
C ALA A 73 -10.03 12.84 -4.53
N SER A 74 -11.12 13.34 -5.10
CA SER A 74 -11.29 13.40 -6.56
C SER A 74 -10.27 14.32 -7.21
N VAL A 75 -10.01 15.48 -6.60
CA VAL A 75 -9.02 16.46 -7.08
C VAL A 75 -7.63 15.84 -7.05
N TYR A 76 -7.22 15.24 -5.94
CA TYR A 76 -5.92 14.58 -5.81
C TYR A 76 -5.71 13.48 -6.86
N CYS A 77 -6.73 12.63 -7.08
CA CYS A 77 -6.70 11.63 -8.14
C CYS A 77 -6.49 12.27 -9.53
N ALA A 78 -7.29 13.29 -9.86
CA ALA A 78 -7.24 13.96 -11.16
C ALA A 78 -5.92 14.72 -11.38
N GLU A 79 -5.41 15.41 -10.37
CA GLU A 79 -4.16 16.17 -10.44
C GLU A 79 -2.92 15.29 -10.62
N LEU A 80 -2.96 14.05 -10.11
CA LEU A 80 -1.94 13.03 -10.41
C LEU A 80 -2.04 12.47 -11.84
N GLY A 81 -3.05 12.89 -12.62
CA GLY A 81 -3.27 12.45 -13.99
C GLY A 81 -4.08 11.15 -14.10
N PHE A 82 -4.81 10.78 -13.05
CA PHE A 82 -5.64 9.58 -13.03
C PHE A 82 -7.10 9.88 -13.33
N VAL A 83 -7.87 8.83 -13.65
CA VAL A 83 -9.29 8.97 -13.97
C VAL A 83 -10.13 8.89 -12.70
N ALA A 84 -10.65 10.03 -12.25
CA ALA A 84 -11.65 10.11 -11.19
C ALA A 84 -13.05 9.92 -11.77
N ALA A 85 -13.73 8.82 -11.43
CA ALA A 85 -15.09 8.51 -11.87
C ALA A 85 -15.93 7.96 -10.72
N GLY A 86 -17.04 8.64 -10.39
CA GLY A 86 -17.84 8.30 -9.22
C GLY A 86 -17.01 8.37 -7.94
N GLU A 87 -16.91 7.26 -7.21
CA GLU A 87 -16.08 7.10 -6.01
C GLU A 87 -14.71 6.44 -6.32
N SER A 88 -14.41 6.13 -7.57
CA SER A 88 -13.20 5.41 -7.96
C SER A 88 -12.13 6.32 -8.56
N CYS A 89 -10.87 5.98 -8.32
CA CYS A 89 -9.67 6.52 -8.95
C CYS A 89 -8.98 5.40 -9.73
N THR A 90 -8.87 5.52 -11.05
CA THR A 90 -8.28 4.49 -11.92
C THR A 90 -6.90 4.91 -12.39
N PHE A 91 -5.90 4.06 -12.14
CA PHE A 91 -4.49 4.29 -12.44
C PHE A 91 -4.14 3.83 -13.88
N PRO A 92 -2.96 4.22 -14.42
CA PRO A 92 -2.56 3.87 -15.79
C PRO A 92 -2.34 2.37 -16.02
N ASP A 93 -2.08 1.61 -14.95
CA ASP A 93 -1.95 0.15 -15.01
C ASP A 93 -3.32 -0.58 -15.06
N GLY A 94 -4.42 0.18 -15.06
CA GLY A 94 -5.80 -0.33 -15.08
C GLY A 94 -6.33 -0.74 -13.72
N THR A 95 -5.53 -0.69 -12.65
CA THR A 95 -6.01 -0.91 -11.28
C THR A 95 -6.75 0.32 -10.77
N SER A 96 -7.60 0.14 -9.76
CA SER A 96 -8.40 1.25 -9.22
C SER A 96 -8.60 1.12 -7.72
N CYS A 97 -8.69 2.27 -7.05
CA CYS A 97 -9.03 2.39 -5.63
C CYS A 97 -10.27 3.25 -5.45
N GLU A 98 -10.95 3.11 -4.31
CA GLU A 98 -11.87 4.16 -3.84
C GLU A 98 -11.05 5.44 -3.57
N GLN A 99 -11.57 6.59 -3.97
CA GLN A 99 -10.84 7.86 -4.01
C GLN A 99 -10.34 8.25 -2.62
N TRP A 100 -11.16 8.13 -1.59
CA TRP A 100 -10.73 8.46 -0.24
C TRP A 100 -9.72 7.46 0.32
N SER A 101 -9.86 6.16 0.05
CA SER A 101 -8.85 5.17 0.42
C SER A 101 -7.51 5.43 -0.27
N PHE A 102 -7.50 5.86 -1.53
CA PHE A 102 -6.28 6.33 -2.19
C PHE A 102 -5.74 7.61 -1.52
N TYR A 103 -6.59 8.61 -1.30
CA TYR A 103 -6.22 9.88 -0.68
C TYR A 103 -5.66 9.74 0.75
N ARG A 104 -6.10 8.73 1.50
CA ARG A 104 -5.63 8.41 2.87
C ARG A 104 -4.49 7.41 2.91
N GLY A 105 -4.00 6.93 1.76
CA GLY A 105 -2.87 5.99 1.68
C GLY A 105 -3.21 4.57 2.12
N GLU A 106 -4.49 4.20 2.07
CA GLU A 106 -5.02 2.86 2.39
C GLU A 106 -4.99 1.94 1.16
N CYS A 107 -4.87 2.50 -0.04
CA CYS A 107 -4.91 1.79 -1.32
C CYS A 107 -4.03 2.54 -2.35
N GLY A 108 -3.45 1.83 -3.32
CA GLY A 108 -2.79 2.47 -4.47
C GLY A 108 -1.51 3.25 -4.14
N ASN A 109 -0.86 2.96 -3.01
CA ASN A 109 0.28 3.74 -2.51
C ASN A 109 1.45 3.87 -3.51
N ALA A 110 1.65 2.90 -4.41
CA ALA A 110 2.66 2.98 -5.47
C ALA A 110 2.39 4.11 -6.49
N HIS A 111 1.13 4.55 -6.61
CA HIS A 111 0.68 5.60 -7.52
C HIS A 111 0.59 6.98 -6.87
N SER A 112 0.85 7.04 -5.57
CA SER A 112 0.77 8.24 -4.73
C SER A 112 1.82 9.30 -5.13
N PHE A 113 1.60 10.55 -4.72
CA PHE A 113 2.57 11.62 -4.97
C PHE A 113 3.90 11.31 -4.27
N CYS A 114 3.84 10.82 -3.03
CA CYS A 114 5.02 10.44 -2.26
C CYS A 114 5.86 9.37 -2.97
N ALA A 115 5.21 8.32 -3.49
CA ALA A 115 5.90 7.23 -4.19
C ALA A 115 6.60 7.72 -5.48
N ARG A 116 6.00 8.67 -6.21
CA ARG A 116 6.65 9.31 -7.38
C ARG A 116 7.93 10.07 -7.02
N GLN A 117 8.04 10.55 -5.78
CA GLN A 117 9.23 11.20 -5.25
C GLN A 117 10.19 10.21 -4.55
N GLY A 118 9.95 8.89 -4.69
CA GLY A 118 10.76 7.85 -4.09
C GLY A 118 10.52 7.62 -2.59
N GLY A 119 9.48 8.23 -2.02
CA GLY A 119 9.09 8.02 -0.62
C GLY A 119 8.16 6.83 -0.41
N GLU A 120 7.95 6.48 0.85
CA GLU A 120 7.02 5.44 1.30
C GLU A 120 5.78 6.05 1.95
N VAL A 121 4.60 5.52 1.62
CA VAL A 121 3.32 5.98 2.19
C VAL A 121 2.84 5.04 3.28
N THR A 122 2.43 5.62 4.42
CA THR A 122 1.74 4.91 5.50
C THR A 122 0.44 5.63 5.86
N ALA A 123 -0.68 4.92 5.84
CA ALA A 123 -1.93 5.38 6.44
C ALA A 123 -1.79 5.38 7.97
N LYS A 124 -1.95 6.55 8.61
CA LYS A 124 -1.89 6.69 10.08
C LYS A 124 -3.19 7.27 10.60
N VAL A 125 -3.62 6.72 11.74
CA VAL A 125 -4.78 7.20 12.48
C VAL A 125 -4.35 8.32 13.42
N GLU A 126 -4.85 9.52 13.18
CA GLU A 126 -4.60 10.71 14.00
C GLU A 126 -5.87 11.04 14.81
N THR A 127 -5.70 11.33 16.10
CA THR A 127 -6.79 11.82 16.96
C THR A 127 -6.57 13.29 17.25
N GLY A 128 -7.56 14.12 16.94
CA GLY A 128 -7.51 15.56 17.16
C GLY A 128 -8.92 16.16 17.22
N GLY A 129 -9.11 17.21 18.01
CA GLY A 129 -10.40 17.92 18.06
C GLY A 129 -11.62 17.08 18.48
N GLY A 130 -11.41 15.92 19.12
CA GLY A 130 -12.48 15.01 19.53
C GLY A 130 -12.91 13.98 18.48
N PHE A 131 -12.21 13.89 17.34
CA PHE A 131 -12.45 12.89 16.31
C PHE A 131 -11.15 12.18 15.92
N THR A 132 -11.31 11.07 15.21
CA THR A 132 -10.22 10.26 14.70
C THR A 132 -10.29 10.26 13.17
N THR A 133 -9.18 10.58 12.52
CA THR A 133 -9.04 10.59 11.06
C THR A 133 -7.89 9.70 10.63
N THR A 134 -8.02 9.05 9.48
CA THR A 134 -6.87 8.40 8.83
C THR A 134 -6.26 9.36 7.83
N THR A 135 -4.94 9.48 7.82
CA THR A 135 -4.18 10.39 6.95
C THR A 135 -3.00 9.64 6.34
N ALA A 136 -2.71 9.89 5.07
CA ALA A 136 -1.49 9.41 4.43
C ALA A 136 -0.27 10.21 4.93
N PHE A 137 0.76 9.51 5.41
CA PHE A 137 2.06 10.08 5.71
C PHE A 137 3.09 9.60 4.71
N CYS A 138 3.90 10.53 4.22
CA CYS A 138 5.04 10.26 3.36
C CYS A 138 6.32 10.22 4.20
N THR A 139 7.17 9.21 4.00
CA THR A 139 8.54 9.17 4.49
C THR A 139 9.49 9.14 3.30
N LEU A 140 10.27 10.21 3.12
CA LEU A 140 11.23 10.33 2.02
C LEU A 140 12.52 9.53 2.29
N PRO A 141 13.34 9.22 1.26
CA PRO A 141 14.63 8.55 1.44
C PRO A 141 15.61 9.31 2.35
N THR A 142 15.43 10.63 2.50
CA THR A 142 16.20 11.46 3.43
C THR A 142 15.82 11.24 4.90
N GLY A 143 14.72 10.53 5.16
CA GLY A 143 14.12 10.33 6.48
C GLY A 143 13.07 11.38 6.87
N ALA A 144 12.90 12.45 6.09
CA ALA A 144 11.85 13.45 6.33
C ALA A 144 10.46 12.80 6.28
N THR A 145 9.59 13.16 7.23
CA THR A 145 8.23 12.62 7.32
C THR A 145 7.21 13.74 7.42
N CYS A 146 6.23 13.73 6.53
CA CYS A 146 5.21 14.77 6.42
C CYS A 146 3.86 14.14 6.03
N LYS A 147 2.79 14.90 6.10
CA LYS A 147 1.50 14.48 5.53
C LYS A 147 1.62 14.52 4.01
N GLU A 148 1.16 13.47 3.35
CA GLU A 148 1.30 13.37 1.90
C GLU A 148 0.55 14.49 1.17
N GLN A 149 -0.61 14.90 1.69
CA GLN A 149 -1.40 15.97 1.09
C GLN A 149 -0.67 17.31 1.14
N ASP A 150 0.02 17.61 2.25
CA ASP A 150 0.85 18.80 2.39
C ASP A 150 2.05 18.74 1.44
N PHE A 151 2.66 17.57 1.32
CA PHE A 151 3.77 17.35 0.40
C PHE A 151 3.35 17.53 -1.07
N ALA A 152 2.22 16.95 -1.47
CA ALA A 152 1.67 17.08 -2.81
C ALA A 152 1.28 18.52 -3.16
N ALA A 153 0.78 19.28 -2.17
CA ALA A 153 0.37 20.67 -2.36
C ALA A 153 1.56 21.65 -2.39
N THR A 154 2.64 21.36 -1.68
CA THR A 154 3.74 22.33 -1.44
C THR A 154 5.09 21.92 -1.98
N CYS A 155 5.25 20.65 -2.37
CA CYS A 155 6.52 20.04 -2.72
C CYS A 155 7.59 20.17 -1.63
N ARG A 156 7.15 20.29 -0.37
CA ARG A 156 8.02 20.36 0.80
C ARG A 156 7.57 19.35 1.84
N CYS A 157 8.55 18.59 2.32
CA CYS A 157 8.40 17.65 3.41
C CYS A 157 9.35 18.12 4.51
N GLU A 158 8.80 18.85 5.48
CA GLU A 158 9.51 19.44 6.62
C GLU A 158 9.27 18.64 7.89
#